data_AF-A0A396SB10-F1
#
_entry.id   AF-A0A396SB10-F1
#
_cell.length_a   1.000
_cell.length_b   1.000
_cell.length_c   1.000
_cell.angle_alpha   90.00
_cell.angle_beta   90.00
_cell.angle_gamma   90.00
#
_symmetry.space_group_name_H-M   'P 1'
#
loop_
_entity.id
_entity.type
_entity.pdbx_description
1 polymer ?
#
loop_
_entity_poly.entity_id
_entity_poly.type
_entity_poly.pdbx_seq_one_letter_code
_entity_poly.pdbx_strand_id
1 'polypeptide(L)' 'MKQNPKKIAGRPKKFMGKEEMIENIKDNMREAEISMEFAGEEELEHLQEKNERRKHEIQRIKNEPLT' A
#
# COMPACT_ATOMS: atom_id res chain seq x y z
N MET A 1 -23.99 20.27 4.48
CA MET A 1 -23.15 19.54 3.51
C MET A 1 -21.69 19.68 3.93
N LYS A 2 -21.10 18.64 4.53
CA LYS A 2 -19.68 18.67 4.95
C LYS A 2 -18.82 18.54 3.70
N GLN A 3 -18.07 19.59 3.36
CA GLN A 3 -17.16 19.58 2.22
C GLN A 3 -16.07 18.51 2.43
N ASN A 4 -15.93 17.62 1.45
CA ASN A 4 -14.81 16.69 1.36
C ASN A 4 -13.53 17.53 1.19
N PRO A 5 -12.48 17.37 2.03
CA PRO A 5 -11.28 18.19 1.91
C PRO A 5 -10.65 18.00 0.53
N LYS A 6 -10.67 19.05 -0.30
CA LYS A 6 -10.03 19.08 -1.61
C LYS A 6 -8.54 18.81 -1.39
N LYS A 7 -8.02 17.68 -1.91
CA LYS A 7 -6.57 17.40 -1.94
C LYS A 7 -5.87 18.61 -2.57
N ILE A 8 -5.08 19.31 -1.79
CA ILE A 8 -4.34 20.51 -2.21
C ILE A 8 -3.32 20.06 -3.26
N ALA A 9 -3.62 20.32 -4.53
CA ALA A 9 -2.70 20.12 -5.65
C ALA A 9 -1.52 21.09 -5.49
N GLY A 10 -0.37 20.59 -5.03
CA GLY A 10 0.84 21.42 -4.89
C GLY A 10 1.78 21.04 -3.76
N ARG A 11 1.40 20.17 -2.82
CA ARG A 11 2.40 19.62 -1.88
C ARG A 11 3.28 18.63 -2.66
N PRO A 12 4.60 18.88 -2.82
CA PRO A 12 5.49 17.86 -3.37
C PRO A 12 5.34 16.63 -2.47
N LYS A 13 5.09 15.45 -3.05
CA LYS A 13 5.17 14.20 -2.31
C LYS A 13 6.55 14.22 -1.66
N LYS A 14 6.62 14.25 -0.33
CA LYS A 14 7.89 14.11 0.39
C LYS A 14 8.58 12.88 -0.22
N PHE A 15 9.84 13.04 -0.60
CA PHE A 15 10.65 11.91 -1.00
C PHE A 15 10.68 10.96 0.21
N MET A 16 9.98 9.83 0.10
CA MET A 16 9.98 8.80 1.11
C MET A 16 11.22 7.95 0.91
N GLY A 17 11.91 7.62 2.00
CA GLY A 17 13.02 6.66 1.96
C GLY A 17 12.53 5.28 1.53
N LYS A 18 13.44 4.40 1.08
CA LYS A 18 13.09 3.02 0.71
C LYS A 18 12.49 2.25 1.87
N GLU A 19 13.05 2.44 3.05
CA GLU A 19 12.59 1.84 4.29
C GLU A 19 11.15 2.28 4.58
N GLU A 20 10.87 3.59 4.48
CA GLU A 20 9.53 4.13 4.68
C GLU A 20 8.53 3.61 3.64
N MET A 21 8.96 3.44 2.39
CA MET A 21 8.13 2.86 1.34
C MET A 21 7.81 1.39 1.62
N ILE A 22 8.80 0.60 2.06
CA ILE A 22 8.61 -0.80 2.42
C ILE A 22 7.67 -0.93 3.62
N GLU A 23 7.85 -0.12 4.67
CA GLU A 23 6.98 -0.14 5.85
C GLU A 23 5.55 0.25 5.48
N ASN A 24 5.36 1.29 4.67
CA ASN A 24 4.02 1.64 4.18
C ASN A 24 3.36 0.50 3.39
N ILE A 25 4.13 -0.25 2.58
CA ILE A 25 3.57 -1.41 1.86
C ILE A 25 3.19 -2.52 2.85
N LYS A 26 4.01 -2.79 3.86
CA LYS A 26 3.70 -3.79 4.91
C LYS A 26 2.47 -3.41 5.72
N ASP A 27 2.33 -2.14 6.10
CA ASP A 27 1.14 -1.66 6.83
C ASP A 27 -0.12 -1.88 6.00
N ASN A 28 -0.08 -1.54 4.71
CA ASN A 28 -1.18 -1.80 3.78
C ASN A 28 -1.49 -3.30 3.61
N MET A 29 -0.48 -4.18 3.70
CA MET A 29 -0.70 -5.63 3.68
C MET A 29 -1.40 -6.10 4.94
N ARG A 30 -0.95 -5.62 6.11
CA ARG A 30 -1.54 -5.96 7.41
C ARG A 30 -2.99 -5.49 7.53
N GLU A 31 -3.30 -4.28 7.08
CA GLU A 31 -4.68 -3.79 7.04
C GLU A 31 -5.57 -4.62 6.10
N ALA A 32 -5.01 -5.05 4.97
CA ALA A 32 -5.71 -5.94 4.05
C ALA A 32 -5.95 -7.33 4.69
N GLU A 33 -4.96 -7.90 5.39
CA GLU A 33 -5.11 -9.17 6.12
C GLU A 33 -6.21 -9.12 7.18
N ILE A 34 -6.34 -8.01 7.91
CA ILE A 34 -7.45 -7.81 8.86
C ILE A 34 -8.79 -7.74 8.11
N SER A 35 -8.81 -7.07 6.95
CA SER A 35 -10.03 -6.93 6.13
C SER A 35 -10.48 -8.26 5.53
N MET A 36 -9.54 -9.18 5.24
CA MET A 36 -9.83 -10.52 4.73
C MET A 36 -10.70 -11.35 5.68
N GLU A 37 -10.63 -11.14 6.99
CA GLU A 37 -11.46 -11.86 7.98
C GLU A 37 -12.96 -11.60 7.81
N PHE A 38 -13.32 -10.44 7.22
CA PHE A 38 -14.71 -10.01 7.05
C PHE A 38 -15.13 -9.93 5.58
N ALA A 39 -14.21 -10.22 4.66
CA ALA A 39 -14.43 -10.12 3.21
C ALA A 39 -15.29 -11.29 2.69
N GLY A 40 -16.11 -11.01 1.68
CA GLY A 40 -16.74 -12.07 0.87
C GLY A 40 -15.71 -12.78 -0.03
N GLU A 41 -16.08 -13.91 -0.64
CA GLU A 41 -15.15 -14.76 -1.42
C GLU A 41 -14.41 -14.01 -2.53
N GLU A 42 -15.12 -13.23 -3.35
CA GLU A 42 -14.51 -12.45 -4.44
C GLU A 42 -13.55 -11.36 -3.91
N GLU A 43 -13.94 -10.67 -2.84
CA GLU A 43 -13.10 -9.65 -2.23
C GLU A 43 -11.85 -10.27 -1.56
N LEU A 44 -12.01 -11.44 -0.96
CA LEU A 44 -10.92 -12.20 -0.36
C LEU A 44 -9.86 -12.57 -1.41
N GLU A 45 -10.27 -13.09 -2.57
CA GLU A 45 -9.35 -13.40 -3.69
C GLU A 45 -8.61 -12.15 -4.15
N HIS A 46 -9.32 -11.03 -4.35
CA HIS A 46 -8.70 -9.77 -4.74
C HIS A 46 -7.70 -9.24 -3.70
N LEU A 47 -8.00 -9.36 -2.40
CA LEU A 47 -7.10 -8.95 -1.32
C LEU A 47 -5.83 -9.81 -1.29
N GLN A 48 -5.98 -11.13 -1.50
CA GLN A 48 -4.86 -12.07 -1.57
C GLN A 48 -3.94 -11.75 -2.76
N GLU A 49 -4.48 -11.63 -3.97
CA GLU A 49 -3.69 -11.29 -5.17
C GLU A 49 -2.96 -9.94 -5.00
N LYS A 50 -3.64 -8.95 -4.41
CA LYS A 50 -3.04 -7.64 -4.15
C LYS A 50 -1.90 -7.73 -3.14
N ASN A 51 -2.02 -8.57 -2.11
CA ASN A 51 -0.96 -8.81 -1.15
C ASN A 51 0.22 -9.57 -1.76
N GLU A 52 0.01 -10.55 -2.63
CA GLU A 52 1.10 -11.21 -3.37
C GLU A 52 1.88 -10.22 -4.24
N ARG A 53 1.17 -9.35 -4.97
CA ARG A 53 1.82 -8.27 -5.74
C ARG A 53 2.66 -7.34 -4.86
N ARG A 54 2.17 -6.98 -3.68
CA ARG A 54 2.91 -6.13 -2.71
C ARG A 54 4.19 -6.81 -2.22
N LYS A 55 4.19 -8.14 -2.03
CA LYS A 55 5.41 -8.90 -1.70
C LYS A 55 6.46 -8.77 -2.80
N HIS A 56 6.07 -8.92 -4.07
CA HIS A 56 6.98 -8.71 -5.21
C HIS A 56 7.51 -7.29 -5.27
N GLU A 57 6.67 -6.29 -4.98
CA GLU A 57 7.08 -4.89 -4.96
C GLU A 57 8.11 -4.59 -3.87
N ILE A 58 7.92 -5.12 -2.65
CA ILE A 58 8.93 -5.02 -1.58
C ILE A 58 10.27 -5.61 -2.02
N GLN A 59 10.26 -6.79 -2.66
CA GLN A 59 11.48 -7.42 -3.15
C GLN A 59 12.18 -6.55 -4.20
N ARG A 60 11.41 -5.97 -5.13
CA ARG A 60 11.95 -5.04 -6.13
C ARG A 60 12.60 -3.83 -5.47
N ILE A 61 11.91 -3.17 -4.54
CA ILE A 61 12.42 -1.97 -3.84
C ILE A 61 13.70 -2.28 -3.06
N LYS A 62 13.77 -3.46 -2.42
CA LYS A 62 14.97 -3.92 -1.68
C LYS A 62 16.17 -4.15 -2.59
N ASN A 63 15.96 -4.69 -3.79
CA ASN A 63 17.02 -5.06 -4.72
C ASN A 63 17.44 -3.94 -5.67
N GLU A 64 16.60 -2.92 -5.85
CA GLU A 64 16.91 -1.77 -6.68
C GLU A 64 17.92 -0.87 -5.96
N PRO A 65 18.97 -0.34 -6.61
CA PRO A 65 19.85 0.67 -6.02
C PRO A 65 19.11 2.02 -5.86
N LEU A 66 19.47 2.82 -4.85
CA LEU A 66 19.01 4.22 -4.77
C LEU A 66 19.87 5.00 -5.77
N THR A 67 19.40 5.14 -7.01
CA THR A 67 20.05 5.99 -8.01
C THR A 67 19.61 7.43 -7.86
#